data_AF-A0A1X6ZFT3-F1
#
_entry.id   AF-A0A1X6ZFT3-F1
#
_cell.length_a   1.000
_cell.length_b   1.000
_cell.length_c   1.000
_cell.angle_alpha   90.00
_cell.angle_beta   90.00
_cell.angle_gamma   90.00
#
_symmetry.space_group_name_H-M   'P 1'
#
loop_
_entity.id
_entity.type
_entity.pdbx_description
1 polymer ?
#
loop_
_entity_poly.entity_id
_entity_poly.type
_entity_poly.pdbx_seq_one_letter_code
_entity_poly.pdbx_strand_id
1 'polypeptide(L)'
;MSEVDIALLLCGLLAGGEVETRRHFEAVGEARHVRVDCETDRHVIEIGLDKASSRDSLHQAIFAAELTGKTPLVILIDRDGVEGRYEYETRRVAARVGVGYARCAGHVVERWRATQPWRDAVAGWDVPRAGPVRSLCDLASLATDAGG
;
A
#
# COMPACT_ATOMS: atom_id res chain seq x y z
N MET A 1 15.78 4.58 3.71
CA MET A 1 14.67 5.52 3.43
C MET A 1 13.70 5.50 4.59
N SER A 2 12.97 6.58 4.83
CA SER A 2 11.86 6.57 5.78
C SER A 2 10.63 5.89 5.15
N GLU A 3 9.69 5.47 5.99
CA GLU A 3 8.40 4.89 5.58
C GLU A 3 7.58 5.90 4.76
N VAL A 4 7.65 7.19 5.12
CA VAL A 4 7.03 8.31 4.39
C VAL A 4 7.59 8.44 2.97
N ASP A 5 8.91 8.33 2.80
CA ASP A 5 9.52 8.39 1.46
C ASP A 5 9.01 7.25 0.58
N ILE A 6 8.89 6.04 1.14
CA ILE A 6 8.39 4.86 0.43
C ILE A 6 6.91 5.02 0.11
N ALA A 7 6.13 5.57 1.03
CA ALA A 7 4.71 5.82 0.83
C ALA A 7 4.44 6.79 -0.31
N LEU A 8 5.16 7.91 -0.32
CA LEU A 8 5.06 8.93 -1.36
C LEU A 8 5.48 8.40 -2.73
N LEU A 9 6.52 7.56 -2.77
CA LEU A 9 6.97 6.91 -4.01
C LEU A 9 5.97 5.90 -4.54
N LEU A 10 5.50 4.99 -3.70
CA LEU A 10 4.55 3.96 -4.12
C LEU A 10 3.22 4.57 -4.54
N CYS A 11 2.75 5.61 -3.84
CA CYS A 11 1.51 6.28 -4.21
C CYS A 11 1.59 6.96 -5.58
N GLY A 12 2.71 7.62 -5.89
CA GLY A 12 2.96 8.21 -7.21
C GLY A 12 2.97 7.18 -8.35
N LEU A 13 3.30 5.91 -8.07
CA LEU A 13 3.30 4.82 -9.05
C LEU A 13 1.89 4.23 -9.28
N LEU A 14 0.93 4.49 -8.39
CA LEU A 14 -0.42 3.91 -8.39
C LEU A 14 -1.44 4.74 -9.18
N ALA A 15 -1.02 5.29 -10.33
CA ALA A 15 -1.91 5.90 -11.34
C ALA A 15 -2.84 7.01 -10.82
N GLY A 16 -2.28 8.03 -10.14
CA GLY A 16 -3.05 9.20 -9.70
C GLY A 16 -3.59 9.12 -8.27
N GLY A 17 -2.98 8.31 -7.42
CA GLY A 17 -3.28 8.32 -5.99
C GLY A 17 -2.90 9.65 -5.34
N GLU A 18 -3.75 10.14 -4.43
CA GLU A 18 -3.45 11.25 -3.54
C GLU A 18 -2.65 10.76 -2.34
N VAL A 19 -1.53 11.43 -2.05
CA VAL A 19 -0.60 11.05 -0.99
C VAL A 19 -1.02 11.70 0.34
N GLU A 20 -0.89 10.96 1.45
CA GLU A 20 -1.11 11.46 2.81
C GLU A 20 -2.48 12.15 3.01
N THR A 21 -3.56 11.56 2.51
CA THR A 21 -4.90 12.13 2.67
C THR A 21 -5.38 12.03 4.11
N ARG A 22 -6.24 12.96 4.54
CA ARG A 22 -6.86 12.96 5.87
C ARG A 22 -8.35 12.69 5.76
N ARG A 23 -8.80 11.63 6.41
CA ARG A 23 -10.22 11.28 6.52
C ARG A 23 -10.70 11.62 7.93
N HIS A 24 -11.62 12.57 7.99
CA HIS A 24 -12.14 13.10 9.24
C HIS A 24 -13.35 12.31 9.71
N PHE A 25 -13.50 12.18 11.02
CA PHE A 25 -14.63 11.52 11.66
C PHE A 25 -14.91 12.15 13.03
N GLU A 26 -16.14 12.00 13.51
CA GLU A 26 -16.56 12.49 14.83
C GLU A 26 -16.37 11.40 15.87
N ALA A 27 -15.69 11.72 16.97
CA ALA A 27 -15.51 10.84 18.11
C ALA A 27 -15.91 11.57 19.40
N VAL A 28 -17.04 11.19 19.99
CA VAL A 28 -17.55 11.79 21.25
C VAL A 28 -17.67 13.33 21.16
N GLY A 29 -18.14 13.83 20.02
CA GLY A 29 -18.31 15.28 19.77
C GLY A 29 -17.01 16.04 19.48
N GLU A 30 -15.90 15.33 19.26
CA GLU A 30 -14.65 15.90 18.81
C GLU A 30 -14.31 15.44 17.38
N ALA A 31 -13.97 16.40 16.52
CA ALA A 31 -13.45 16.13 15.20
C ALA A 31 -12.05 15.50 15.28
N ARG A 32 -11.91 14.27 14.78
CA ARG A 32 -10.67 13.50 14.67
C ARG A 32 -10.37 13.19 13.21
N HIS A 33 -9.18 12.67 12.93
CA HIS A 33 -8.84 12.19 11.59
C HIS A 33 -7.91 10.98 11.64
N VAL A 34 -8.01 10.15 10.61
CA VAL A 34 -6.99 9.17 10.25
C VAL A 34 -6.24 9.68 9.02
N ARG A 35 -4.93 9.44 8.97
CA ARG A 35 -4.10 9.70 7.80
C ARG A 35 -3.96 8.41 7.01
N VAL A 36 -4.19 8.50 5.70
CA VAL A 36 -4.03 7.42 4.73
C VAL A 36 -2.79 7.70 3.90
N ASP A 37 -1.86 6.75 3.83
CA ASP A 37 -0.61 6.93 3.09
C ASP A 37 -0.85 7.21 1.60
N CYS A 38 -1.77 6.47 0.99
CA CYS A 38 -2.18 6.68 -0.39
C CYS A 38 -3.65 6.36 -0.63
N GLU A 39 -4.32 7.22 -1.39
CA GLU A 39 -5.72 7.02 -1.73
C GLU A 39 -5.96 7.17 -3.23
N THR A 40 -6.61 6.17 -3.82
CA THR A 40 -7.05 6.18 -5.23
C THR A 40 -8.57 6.26 -5.29
N ASP A 41 -9.16 6.31 -6.49
CA ASP A 41 -10.62 6.24 -6.65
C ASP A 41 -11.24 5.00 -6.01
N ARG A 42 -10.49 3.89 -5.92
CA ARG A 42 -11.00 2.58 -5.48
C ARG A 42 -10.42 2.08 -4.17
N HIS A 43 -9.24 2.57 -3.78
CA HIS A 43 -8.49 1.98 -2.66
C HIS A 43 -8.03 3.04 -1.67
N VAL A 44 -8.01 2.63 -0.40
CA VAL A 44 -7.22 3.27 0.66
C VAL A 44 -6.07 2.33 1.01
N ILE A 45 -4.86 2.87 0.99
CA ILE A 45 -3.64 2.07 0.95
C ILE A 45 -2.74 2.56 2.06
N GLU A 46 -2.37 1.63 2.96
CA GLU A 46 -1.39 1.87 4.02
C GLU A 46 -0.11 1.11 3.73
N ILE A 47 1.02 1.74 4.01
CA ILE A 47 2.33 1.22 3.68
C ILE A 47 3.07 0.93 4.98
N GLY A 48 3.38 -0.34 5.19
CA GLY A 48 4.05 -0.82 6.40
C GLY A 48 5.48 -1.26 6.12
N LEU A 49 6.38 -1.08 7.09
CA LEU A 49 7.65 -1.80 7.11
C LEU A 49 7.50 -3.15 7.85
N ASP A 50 8.34 -4.14 7.55
CA ASP A 50 8.49 -5.45 8.23
C ASP A 50 8.90 -5.36 9.74
N LYS A 51 8.19 -4.56 10.52
CA LYS A 51 8.37 -4.33 11.96
C LYS A 51 6.99 -4.31 12.64
N ALA A 52 6.97 -4.26 13.97
CA ALA A 52 5.74 -4.35 14.75
C ALA A 52 4.64 -3.32 14.36
N SER A 53 5.02 -2.14 13.86
CA SER A 53 4.07 -1.11 13.42
C SER A 53 3.29 -1.48 12.16
N SER A 54 3.66 -2.52 11.42
CA SER A 54 2.87 -2.98 10.25
C SER A 54 1.45 -3.39 10.63
N ARG A 55 1.23 -3.77 11.89
CA ARG A 55 -0.09 -4.09 12.44
C ARG A 55 -0.97 -2.84 12.49
N ASP A 56 -0.40 -1.68 12.75
CA ASP A 56 -1.12 -0.41 12.77
C ASP A 56 -1.57 -0.05 11.35
N SER A 57 -0.73 -0.27 10.34
CA SER A 57 -1.08 -0.10 8.93
C SER A 57 -2.32 -0.92 8.53
N LEU A 58 -2.42 -2.17 9.02
CA LEU A 58 -3.61 -3.00 8.75
C LEU A 58 -4.88 -2.41 9.38
N HIS A 59 -4.80 -2.00 10.64
CA HIS A 59 -5.95 -1.38 11.33
C HIS A 59 -6.35 -0.06 10.68
N GLN A 60 -5.38 0.80 10.34
CA GLN A 60 -5.60 2.07 9.66
C GLN A 60 -6.27 1.88 8.30
N ALA A 61 -5.83 0.90 7.49
CA ALA A 61 -6.43 0.63 6.18
C ALA A 61 -7.91 0.24 6.32
N ILE A 62 -8.23 -0.64 7.28
CA ILE A 62 -9.61 -1.08 7.54
C ILE A 62 -10.47 0.10 8.01
N PHE A 63 -9.96 0.92 8.93
CA PHE A 63 -10.72 2.06 9.43
C PHE A 63 -10.90 3.15 8.37
N ALA A 64 -9.88 3.41 7.55
CA ALA A 64 -9.99 4.31 6.41
C ALA A 64 -11.01 3.81 5.38
N ALA A 65 -11.11 2.49 5.18
CA ALA A 65 -12.11 1.89 4.29
C ALA A 65 -13.53 2.10 4.82
N GLU A 66 -13.74 1.98 6.14
CA GLU A 66 -15.02 2.29 6.78
C GLU A 66 -15.44 3.75 6.53
N LEU A 67 -14.49 4.71 6.60
CA LEU A 67 -14.80 6.12 6.37
C LEU A 67 -15.03 6.50 4.89
N THR A 68 -14.49 5.72 3.96
CA THR A 68 -14.47 6.08 2.52
C THR A 68 -15.34 5.18 1.64
N GLY A 69 -15.71 3.99 2.11
CA GLY A 69 -16.34 2.95 1.29
C GLY A 69 -15.41 2.30 0.26
N LYS A 70 -14.10 2.59 0.32
CA LYS A 70 -13.09 2.07 -0.62
C LYS A 70 -12.52 0.74 -0.16
N THR A 71 -11.88 0.01 -1.07
CA THR A 71 -11.24 -1.27 -0.77
C THR A 71 -9.94 -1.03 0.04
N PRO A 72 -9.78 -1.62 1.23
CA PRO A 72 -8.55 -1.49 2.02
C PRO A 72 -7.42 -2.32 1.43
N LEU A 73 -6.22 -1.74 1.44
CA LEU A 73 -5.00 -2.37 0.97
C LEU A 73 -3.82 -2.10 1.90
N VAL A 74 -2.99 -3.11 2.13
CA VAL A 74 -1.69 -2.96 2.80
C VAL A 74 -0.57 -3.37 1.86
N ILE A 75 0.42 -2.50 1.68
CA ILE A 75 1.68 -2.82 1.02
C ILE A 75 2.77 -2.89 2.06
N LEU A 76 3.38 -4.05 2.23
CA LEU A 76 4.43 -4.27 3.20
C LEU A 76 5.80 -4.34 2.53
N ILE A 77 6.73 -3.53 3.03
CA ILE A 77 8.08 -3.42 2.50
C ILE A 77 9.00 -4.40 3.22
N ASP A 78 9.43 -5.42 2.48
CA ASP A 78 10.41 -6.42 2.89
C ASP A 78 11.83 -5.86 2.70
N ARG A 79 12.56 -5.66 3.80
CA ARG A 79 13.90 -5.03 3.77
C ARG A 79 15.03 -6.04 3.63
N ASP A 80 14.82 -7.32 3.95
CA ASP A 80 15.87 -8.33 3.98
C ASP A 80 15.71 -9.46 2.94
N GLY A 81 14.60 -9.44 2.20
CA GLY A 81 14.30 -10.39 1.13
C GLY A 81 13.60 -11.66 1.63
N VAL A 82 13.32 -11.78 2.93
CA VAL A 82 12.79 -12.99 3.56
C VAL A 82 11.40 -12.71 4.13
N GLU A 83 10.49 -13.70 4.09
CA GLU A 83 9.23 -13.56 4.84
C GLU A 83 9.50 -13.76 6.34
N GLY A 84 9.59 -12.66 7.07
CA GLY A 84 9.68 -12.65 8.52
C GLY A 84 8.34 -12.86 9.23
N ARG A 85 8.37 -12.73 10.56
CA ARG A 85 7.20 -12.86 11.42
C ARG A 85 6.09 -11.88 11.02
N TYR A 86 6.44 -10.62 10.76
CA TYR A 86 5.47 -9.55 10.60
C TYR A 86 4.74 -9.64 9.26
N GLU A 87 5.45 -10.05 8.22
CA GLU A 87 4.96 -10.29 6.88
C GLU A 87 4.00 -11.47 6.87
N TYR A 88 4.42 -12.57 7.53
CA TYR A 88 3.57 -13.74 7.69
C TYR A 88 2.28 -13.41 8.46
N GLU A 89 2.39 -12.75 9.61
CA GLU A 89 1.24 -12.35 10.43
C GLU A 89 0.29 -11.43 9.63
N THR A 90 0.83 -10.35 9.06
CA THR A 90 0.03 -9.35 8.33
C THR A 90 -0.68 -9.99 7.15
N ARG A 91 0.01 -10.81 6.34
CA ARG A 91 -0.60 -11.53 5.21
C ARG A 91 -1.74 -12.44 5.64
N ARG A 92 -1.55 -13.20 6.73
CA ARG A 92 -2.56 -14.15 7.23
C ARG A 92 -3.79 -13.44 7.79
N VAL A 93 -3.60 -12.34 8.52
CA VAL A 93 -4.71 -11.56 9.06
C VAL A 93 -5.43 -10.82 7.95
N ALA A 94 -4.72 -10.13 7.05
CA ALA A 94 -5.29 -9.42 5.91
C ALA A 94 -6.18 -10.33 5.06
N ALA A 95 -5.71 -11.53 4.71
CA ALA A 95 -6.50 -12.53 3.99
C ALA A 95 -7.77 -12.97 4.75
N ARG A 96 -7.71 -13.07 6.08
CA ARG A 96 -8.87 -13.45 6.91
C ARG A 96 -9.94 -12.36 6.98
N VAL A 97 -9.54 -11.08 6.93
CA VAL A 97 -10.45 -9.93 7.06
C VAL A 97 -10.79 -9.28 5.71
N GLY A 98 -10.34 -9.86 4.60
CA GLY A 98 -10.65 -9.37 3.25
C GLY A 98 -9.90 -8.08 2.86
N VAL A 99 -8.75 -7.82 3.48
CA VAL A 99 -7.87 -6.69 3.12
C VAL A 99 -6.87 -7.15 2.07
N GLY A 100 -6.72 -6.37 1.00
CA GLY A 100 -5.69 -6.62 0.00
C GLY A 100 -4.30 -6.58 0.63
N TYR A 101 -3.40 -7.45 0.22
CA TYR A 101 -2.03 -7.50 0.73
C TYR A 101 -1.03 -7.67 -0.41
N ALA A 102 -0.02 -6.82 -0.44
CA ALA A 102 1.15 -7.00 -1.27
C ALA A 102 2.44 -6.88 -0.45
N ARG A 103 3.43 -7.68 -0.82
CA ARG A 103 4.78 -7.61 -0.28
C ARG A 103 5.71 -7.09 -1.36
N CYS A 104 6.48 -6.04 -1.08
CA CYS A 104 7.42 -5.44 -2.01
C CYS A 104 8.83 -5.39 -1.40
N ALA A 105 9.81 -5.94 -2.10
CA ALA A 105 11.20 -5.92 -1.68
C ALA A 105 11.74 -4.48 -1.76
N GLY A 106 12.39 -4.01 -0.69
CA GLY A 106 12.84 -2.63 -0.56
C GLY A 106 13.79 -2.20 -1.69
N HIS A 107 14.72 -3.08 -2.09
CA HIS A 107 15.66 -2.81 -3.19
C HIS A 107 14.97 -2.61 -4.55
N VAL A 108 13.76 -3.17 -4.75
CA VAL A 108 12.97 -2.94 -5.96
C VAL A 108 12.33 -1.56 -5.92
N VAL A 109 11.78 -1.15 -4.77
CA VAL A 109 11.23 0.19 -4.57
C VAL A 109 12.30 1.27 -4.77
N GLU A 110 13.51 1.04 -4.23
CA GLU A 110 14.66 1.94 -4.42
C GLU A 110 15.07 2.06 -5.89
N ARG A 111 15.17 0.94 -6.59
CA ARG A 111 15.50 0.90 -8.01
C ARG A 111 14.44 1.59 -8.85
N TRP A 112 13.17 1.41 -8.52
CA TRP A 112 12.08 2.08 -9.21
C TRP A 112 12.13 3.58 -9.05
N ARG A 113 12.38 4.08 -7.83
CA ARG A 113 12.60 5.51 -7.62
C ARG A 113 13.75 6.04 -8.48
N ALA A 114 14.88 5.34 -8.50
CA ALA A 114 16.05 5.77 -9.25
C ALA A 114 15.81 5.85 -10.77
N THR A 115 14.89 5.04 -11.28
CA THR A 115 14.58 4.95 -12.71
C THR A 115 13.30 5.68 -13.12
N GLN A 116 12.62 6.35 -12.18
CA GLN A 116 11.36 7.06 -12.42
C GLN A 116 11.44 8.14 -13.52
N PRO A 117 12.52 8.94 -13.66
CA PRO A 117 12.64 9.93 -14.74
C PRO A 117 12.71 9.35 -16.15
N TRP A 118 12.94 8.04 -16.27
CA TRP A 118 13.16 7.35 -17.54
C TRP A 118 11.98 6.42 -17.92
N ARG A 119 10.89 6.46 -17.15
CA ARG A 119 9.67 5.68 -17.43
C ARG A 119 8.58 6.60 -17.99
N ASP A 120 8.03 6.23 -19.15
CA ASP A 120 6.87 6.89 -19.73
C ASP A 120 5.61 6.52 -18.93
N ALA A 121 5.17 7.42 -18.06
CA ALA A 121 3.91 7.28 -17.32
C ALA A 121 2.71 7.57 -18.25
N VAL A 122 2.45 6.67 -19.19
CA VAL A 122 1.20 6.69 -19.95
C VAL A 122 0.08 6.29 -18.99
N ALA A 123 -0.91 7.17 -18.81
CA ALA A 123 -2.05 7.06 -17.88
C ALA A 123 -2.39 5.60 -17.49
N GLY A 124 -1.90 5.17 -16.33
CA GLY A 124 -1.92 3.77 -15.91
C GLY A 124 -1.01 3.49 -14.72
N TRP A 125 -1.04 2.25 -14.22
CA TRP A 125 -0.19 1.80 -13.11
C TRP A 125 1.25 1.67 -13.61
N ASP A 126 2.19 2.46 -13.08
CA ASP A 126 3.64 2.35 -13.37
C ASP A 126 4.28 1.20 -12.56
N VAL A 127 3.55 0.09 -12.44
CA VAL A 127 3.97 -1.09 -11.71
C VAL A 127 4.13 -2.25 -12.69
N PRO A 128 5.30 -2.92 -12.73
CA PRO A 128 5.52 -4.13 -13.53
C PRO A 128 4.47 -5.21 -13.28
N ARG A 129 3.60 -5.42 -14.28
CA ARG A 129 2.54 -6.43 -14.24
C ARG A 129 3.02 -7.83 -14.67
N ALA A 130 4.26 -7.96 -15.12
CA ALA A 130 4.84 -9.20 -15.63
C ALA A 130 6.34 -9.34 -15.31
N GLY A 131 6.86 -10.57 -15.39
CA GLY A 131 8.29 -10.88 -15.23
C GLY A 131 8.75 -11.07 -13.77
N PRO A 132 10.07 -11.20 -13.53
CA PRO A 132 10.66 -11.48 -12.21
C PRO A 132 10.39 -10.39 -11.16
N VAL A 133 10.03 -9.20 -11.61
CA VAL A 133 9.72 -8.08 -10.72
C VAL A 133 8.37 -8.29 -10.01
N ARG A 134 7.45 -9.09 -10.59
CA ARG A 134 6.19 -9.47 -9.94
C ARG A 134 6.43 -10.29 -8.67
N SER A 135 7.41 -11.19 -8.66
CA SER A 135 7.77 -11.93 -7.43
C SER A 135 8.43 -11.05 -6.36
N LEU A 136 8.90 -9.86 -6.74
CA LEU A 136 9.56 -8.92 -5.85
C LEU A 136 8.63 -7.79 -5.39
N CYS A 137 7.48 -7.59 -6.03
CA CYS A 137 6.41 -6.69 -5.60
C CYS A 137 5.11 -7.07 -6.34
N ASP A 138 4.32 -7.95 -5.73
CA ASP A 138 3.11 -8.51 -6.37
C ASP A 138 1.90 -7.60 -6.16
N LEU A 139 1.90 -6.44 -6.81
CA LEU A 139 0.74 -5.54 -6.85
C LEU A 139 -0.28 -5.99 -7.92
N ALA A 140 0.05 -6.99 -8.74
CA ALA A 140 -0.84 -7.48 -9.79
C ALA A 140 -2.06 -8.23 -9.22
N SER A 141 -1.90 -8.89 -8.07
CA SER A 141 -3.00 -9.52 -7.33
C SER A 141 -4.09 -8.50 -6.92
N LEU A 142 -3.71 -7.23 -6.77
CA LEU A 142 -4.58 -6.12 -6.38
C LEU A 142 -5.31 -5.48 -7.57
N ALA A 143 -4.84 -5.74 -8.79
CA ALA A 143 -5.49 -5.27 -10.01
C ALA A 143 -6.60 -6.25 -10.48
N THR A 144 -6.57 -7.51 -10.03
CA THR A 144 -7.52 -8.56 -10.46
C THR A 144 -8.88 -8.51 -9.79
N ASP A 145 -9.08 -7.73 -8.73
CA ASP A 145 -10.41 -7.42 -8.17
C ASP A 145 -11.19 -6.39 -9.03
N ALA A 146 -10.72 -6.15 -10.26
CA ALA A 146 -11.33 -5.28 -11.27
C ALA A 146 -12.29 -6.01 -12.23
N GLY A 147 -12.64 -7.28 -11.98
CA GLY A 147 -13.41 -8.10 -12.93
C GLY A 147 -14.44 -9.07 -12.34
N GLY A 148 -15.08 -8.73 -11.22
CA GLY A 148 -16.24 -9.46 -10.67
C GLY A 148 -17.46 -8.56 -10.60
#